data_AF-A0A3Q9W8E7-F1
#
_entry.id   AF-A0A3Q9W8E7-F1
#
_cell.length_a   1.000
_cell.length_b   1.000
_cell.length_c   1.000
_cell.angle_alpha   90.00
_cell.angle_beta   90.00
_cell.angle_gamma   90.00
#
_symmetry.space_group_name_H-M   'P 1'
#
loop_
_entity.id
_entity.type
_entity.pdbx_description
1 polymer ?
#
loop_
_entity_poly.entity_id
_entity_poly.type
_entity_poly.pdbx_seq_one_letter_code
_entity_poly.pdbx_strand_id
1 'polypeptide(L)'
;MKKLILLPILLFTFTAKAEMLWKPDSISYELKQAHELLGIGLMIELNQSLSPGEYGWKQSRIDVPESWANAQLKMRKGTIYITIGTEEYYLNSSNKGELSFAILDGGNKSDAHLLEIWAKYGKGI
;
A
#
# COMPACT_ATOMS: atom_id res chain seq x y z
N MET A 1 10.01 58.03 -25.73
CA MET A 1 10.56 56.85 -25.04
C MET A 1 9.40 55.92 -24.66
N LYS A 2 9.20 54.82 -25.39
CA LYS A 2 8.10 53.87 -25.14
C LYS A 2 8.55 52.87 -24.07
N LYS A 3 7.94 52.89 -22.89
CA LYS A 3 8.21 51.92 -21.82
C LYS A 3 7.46 50.62 -22.15
N LEU A 4 8.21 49.56 -22.49
CA LEU A 4 7.67 48.21 -22.51
C LEU A 4 7.39 47.79 -21.06
N ILE A 5 6.13 47.51 -20.75
CA ILE A 5 5.73 46.87 -19.51
C ILE A 5 5.80 45.36 -19.76
N LEU A 6 6.81 44.71 -19.19
CA LEU A 6 6.93 43.25 -19.16
C LEU A 6 5.98 42.71 -18.08
N LEU A 7 4.95 42.00 -18.51
CA LEU A 7 4.04 41.28 -17.62
C LEU A 7 4.72 39.98 -17.14
N PRO A 8 4.83 39.70 -15.83
CA PRO A 8 5.33 38.42 -15.37
C PRO A 8 4.23 37.36 -15.50
N ILE A 9 4.47 36.34 -16.31
CA ILE A 9 3.63 35.14 -16.39
C ILE A 9 3.89 34.32 -15.12
N LEU A 10 2.99 34.43 -14.15
CA LEU A 10 2.93 33.53 -13.01
C LEU A 10 2.43 32.16 -13.48
N LEU A 11 3.37 31.25 -13.77
CA LEU A 11 3.09 29.83 -13.97
C LEU A 11 2.67 29.24 -12.63
N PHE A 12 1.36 29.11 -12.40
CA PHE A 12 0.82 28.26 -11.33
C PHE A 12 1.11 26.81 -11.71
N THR A 13 2.19 26.25 -11.19
CA THR A 13 2.41 24.81 -11.21
C THR A 13 1.44 24.17 -10.23
N PHE A 14 0.27 23.76 -10.73
CA PHE A 14 -0.58 22.82 -10.02
C PHE A 14 0.19 21.52 -9.83
N THR A 15 0.77 21.35 -8.65
CA THR A 15 1.33 20.06 -8.24
C THR A 15 0.15 19.18 -7.89
N ALA A 16 -0.43 18.52 -8.88
CA ALA A 16 -1.37 17.44 -8.63
C ALA A 16 -0.59 16.38 -7.85
N LYS A 17 -0.84 16.24 -6.54
CA LYS A 17 -0.44 15.03 -5.83
C LYS A 17 -1.09 13.89 -6.60
N ALA A 18 -0.27 13.03 -7.19
CA ALA A 18 -0.74 11.81 -7.80
C ALA A 18 -1.41 11.00 -6.69
N GLU A 19 -2.73 11.12 -6.58
CA GLU A 19 -3.52 10.33 -5.66
C GLU A 19 -3.34 8.87 -6.05
N MET A 20 -2.87 8.05 -5.12
CA MET A 20 -2.63 6.64 -5.40
C MET A 20 -3.96 6.01 -5.77
N LEU A 21 -4.09 5.58 -7.04
CA LEU A 21 -5.31 4.97 -7.53
C LEU A 21 -5.60 3.70 -6.72
N TRP A 22 -6.66 3.77 -5.92
CA TRP A 22 -7.15 2.69 -5.07
C TRP A 22 -8.63 2.49 -5.36
N LYS A 23 -8.94 1.41 -6.07
CA LYS A 23 -10.29 1.06 -6.53
C LYS A 23 -10.73 -0.22 -5.82
N PRO A 24 -11.35 -0.13 -4.63
CA PRO A 24 -11.68 -1.30 -3.81
C PRO A 24 -12.39 -2.42 -4.58
N ASP A 25 -13.35 -2.07 -5.43
CA ASP A 25 -14.14 -3.03 -6.20
C ASP A 25 -13.36 -3.71 -7.33
N SER A 26 -12.17 -3.19 -7.66
CA SER A 26 -11.26 -3.72 -8.68
C SER A 26 -10.00 -4.34 -8.09
N ILE A 27 -9.87 -4.37 -6.75
CA ILE A 27 -8.73 -4.95 -6.06
C ILE A 27 -9.08 -6.37 -5.63
N SER A 28 -8.32 -7.35 -6.12
CA SER A 28 -8.22 -8.66 -5.48
C SER A 28 -7.03 -8.70 -4.53
N TYR A 29 -7.16 -9.52 -3.49
CA TYR A 29 -6.14 -9.64 -2.45
C TYR A 29 -6.09 -11.07 -1.93
N GLU A 30 -4.90 -11.54 -1.64
CA GLU A 30 -4.66 -12.88 -1.09
C GLU A 30 -3.37 -12.91 -0.27
N LEU A 31 -3.29 -13.86 0.65
CA LEU A 31 -2.10 -14.17 1.40
C LEU A 31 -1.30 -15.24 0.65
N LYS A 32 -0.02 -14.99 0.40
CA LYS A 32 0.85 -15.86 -0.41
C LYS A 32 2.20 -16.08 0.26
N GLN A 33 2.74 -17.29 0.10
CA GLN A 33 4.14 -17.57 0.42
C GLN A 33 5.04 -17.03 -0.71
N ALA A 34 6.10 -16.30 -0.38
CA ALA A 34 7.05 -15.75 -1.34
C ALA A 34 7.95 -16.82 -1.96
N HIS A 35 8.39 -17.77 -1.15
CA HIS A 35 9.18 -18.91 -1.58
C HIS A 35 8.44 -20.21 -1.24
N GLU A 36 7.55 -20.64 -2.14
CA GLU A 36 6.73 -21.85 -1.96
C GLU A 36 7.56 -23.11 -1.64
N LEU A 37 8.75 -23.26 -2.26
CA LEU A 37 9.65 -24.40 -2.04
C LEU A 37 10.33 -24.41 -0.67
N LEU A 38 10.57 -23.22 -0.10
CA LEU A 38 11.27 -23.06 1.17
C LEU A 38 10.32 -22.77 2.34
N GLY A 39 9.05 -22.45 2.05
CA GLY A 39 8.06 -22.06 3.05
C GLY A 39 8.42 -20.74 3.76
N ILE A 40 9.19 -19.85 3.12
CA ILE A 40 9.65 -18.58 3.70
C ILE A 40 9.20 -17.38 2.86
N GLY A 41 9.12 -16.24 3.51
CA GLY A 41 8.44 -15.02 3.09
C GLY A 41 6.93 -15.22 3.08
N LEU A 42 6.19 -14.40 3.83
CA LEU A 42 4.74 -14.28 3.72
C LEU A 42 4.39 -12.87 3.24
N MET A 43 3.49 -12.77 2.27
CA MET A 43 3.08 -11.49 1.70
C MET A 43 1.57 -11.43 1.47
N ILE A 44 1.04 -10.22 1.50
CA ILE A 44 -0.26 -9.92 0.90
C ILE A 44 0.01 -9.50 -0.54
N GLU A 45 -0.50 -10.27 -1.49
CA GLU A 45 -0.51 -9.90 -2.90
C GLU A 45 -1.81 -9.17 -3.22
N LEU A 46 -1.69 -7.99 -3.81
CA LEU A 46 -2.80 -7.16 -4.27
C LEU A 46 -2.71 -7.03 -5.77
N ASN A 47 -3.83 -7.25 -6.46
CA ASN A 47 -3.93 -7.01 -7.90
C ASN A 47 -5.09 -6.06 -8.16
N GLN A 48 -4.84 -5.01 -8.95
CA GLN A 48 -5.84 -4.02 -9.33
C GLN A 48 -6.02 -4.02 -10.84
N SER A 49 -7.27 -4.16 -11.28
CA SER A 49 -7.64 -3.95 -12.69
C SER A 49 -7.67 -2.46 -13.03
N LEU A 50 -7.03 -2.09 -14.13
CA LEU A 50 -7.02 -0.72 -14.66
C LEU A 50 -7.83 -0.68 -15.97
N SER A 51 -8.74 0.29 -16.06
CA SER A 51 -9.45 0.60 -17.30
C SER A 51 -8.53 1.31 -18.31
N PRO A 52 -8.86 1.28 -19.62
CA PRO A 52 -8.10 2.04 -20.62
C PRO A 52 -8.00 3.53 -20.25
N GLY A 53 -6.78 4.06 -20.24
CA GLY A 53 -6.50 5.45 -19.86
C GLY A 53 -6.28 5.69 -18.35
N GLU A 54 -6.49 4.68 -17.50
CA GLU A 54 -6.08 4.74 -16.09
C GLU A 54 -4.58 4.41 -15.95
N TYR A 55 -3.91 5.16 -15.06
CA TYR A 55 -2.51 4.96 -14.72
C TYR A 55 -2.37 4.71 -13.23
N GLY A 56 -1.56 3.73 -12.85
CA GLY A 56 -1.38 3.34 -11.47
C GLY A 56 -0.70 1.98 -11.33
N TRP A 57 -0.72 1.44 -10.12
CA TRP A 57 -0.22 0.11 -9.84
C TRP A 57 -1.25 -0.94 -10.32
N LYS A 58 -0.75 -2.04 -10.88
CA LYS A 58 -1.54 -3.23 -11.23
C LYS A 58 -1.33 -4.37 -10.24
N GLN A 59 -0.14 -4.44 -9.65
CA GLN A 59 0.22 -5.43 -8.65
C GLN A 59 1.02 -4.75 -7.54
N SER A 60 0.80 -5.20 -6.32
CA SER A 60 1.60 -4.83 -5.17
C SER A 60 1.78 -6.04 -4.28
N ARG A 61 2.97 -6.20 -3.74
CA ARG A 61 3.29 -7.22 -2.73
C ARG A 61 3.72 -6.51 -1.47
N ILE A 62 3.15 -6.91 -0.35
CA ILE A 62 3.41 -6.27 0.94
C ILE A 62 3.75 -7.39 1.91
N ASP A 63 5.01 -7.42 2.35
CA ASP A 63 5.47 -8.44 3.29
C ASP A 63 4.73 -8.30 4.62
N VAL A 64 4.37 -9.45 5.17
CA VAL A 64 3.73 -9.59 6.47
C VAL A 64 4.54 -10.56 7.33
N PRO A 65 4.38 -10.50 8.65
CA PRO A 65 4.95 -11.50 9.54
C PRO A 65 4.55 -12.92 9.11
N GLU A 66 5.48 -13.86 9.09
CA GLU A 66 5.26 -15.30 8.88
C GLU A 66 4.23 -15.88 9.85
N SER A 67 4.21 -15.36 11.07
CA SER A 67 3.24 -15.72 12.10
C SER A 67 1.78 -15.46 11.68
N TRP A 68 1.55 -14.72 10.59
CA TRP A 68 0.24 -14.40 10.04
C TRP A 68 -0.24 -15.40 8.97
N ALA A 69 0.40 -16.56 8.81
CA ALA A 69 0.05 -17.55 7.77
C ALA A 69 -1.44 -17.95 7.73
N ASN A 70 -2.16 -17.82 8.86
CA ASN A 70 -3.60 -18.10 8.97
C ASN A 70 -4.48 -16.84 9.05
N ALA A 71 -3.95 -15.68 8.68
CA ALA A 71 -4.67 -14.42 8.76
C ALA A 71 -5.88 -14.42 7.82
N GLN A 72 -6.98 -13.83 8.30
CA GLN A 72 -8.18 -13.64 7.49
C GLN A 72 -8.16 -12.25 6.86
N LEU A 73 -8.37 -12.19 5.54
CA LEU A 73 -8.41 -10.93 4.80
C LEU A 73 -9.85 -10.56 4.42
N LYS A 74 -10.27 -9.33 4.69
CA LYS A 74 -11.62 -8.86 4.33
C LYS A 74 -11.66 -7.38 3.94
N MET A 75 -12.18 -7.08 2.76
CA MET A 75 -12.51 -5.73 2.32
C MET A 75 -13.76 -5.22 3.03
N ARG A 76 -13.67 -4.06 3.68
CA ARG A 76 -14.81 -3.33 4.25
C ARG A 76 -14.63 -1.85 4.01
N LYS A 77 -15.61 -1.20 3.38
CA LYS A 77 -15.61 0.26 3.11
C LYS A 77 -14.30 0.75 2.47
N GLY A 78 -13.80 0.01 1.48
CA GLY A 78 -12.55 0.35 0.78
C GLY A 78 -11.26 0.13 1.56
N THR A 79 -11.31 -0.57 2.69
CA THR A 79 -10.13 -0.94 3.48
C THR A 79 -10.04 -2.46 3.56
N ILE A 80 -8.87 -3.02 3.26
CA ILE A 80 -8.57 -4.42 3.50
C ILE A 80 -8.20 -4.55 4.97
N TYR A 81 -8.92 -5.38 5.70
CA TYR A 81 -8.63 -5.72 7.08
C TYR A 81 -7.99 -7.09 7.14
N ILE A 82 -6.99 -7.22 8.01
CA ILE A 82 -6.21 -8.42 8.23
C ILE A 82 -6.40 -8.82 9.69
N THR A 83 -7.01 -9.97 9.93
CA THR A 83 -7.35 -10.44 11.29
C THR A 83 -6.47 -11.61 11.68
N ILE A 84 -5.79 -11.48 12.83
CA ILE A 84 -4.90 -12.50 13.41
C ILE A 84 -5.33 -12.73 14.86
N GLY A 85 -6.04 -13.84 15.10
CA GLY A 85 -6.64 -14.08 16.41
C GLY A 85 -7.63 -12.96 16.78
N THR A 86 -7.30 -12.18 17.81
CA THR A 86 -8.08 -11.02 18.26
C THR A 86 -7.58 -9.69 17.70
N GLU A 87 -6.42 -9.67 17.05
CA GLU A 87 -5.83 -8.46 16.50
C GLU A 87 -6.34 -8.19 15.08
N GLU A 88 -6.49 -6.91 14.76
CA GLU A 88 -6.94 -6.47 13.45
C GLU A 88 -6.02 -5.36 12.94
N TYR A 89 -5.46 -5.55 11.75
CA TYR A 89 -4.64 -4.59 11.03
C TYR A 89 -5.37 -4.14 9.78
N TYR A 90 -4.96 -3.03 9.19
CA TYR A 90 -5.65 -2.50 8.02
C TYR A 90 -4.72 -1.93 6.94
N LEU A 91 -5.20 -2.01 5.71
CA LEU A 91 -4.55 -1.50 4.52
C LEU A 91 -5.58 -0.77 3.64
N ASN A 92 -5.27 0.46 3.26
CA ASN A 92 -6.11 1.30 2.40
C ASN A 92 -5.26 2.27 1.57
N SER A 93 -5.93 3.14 0.81
CA SER A 93 -5.29 4.15 -0.04
C SER A 93 -4.32 5.08 0.71
N SER A 94 -4.60 5.37 1.98
CA SER A 94 -3.84 6.35 2.76
C SER A 94 -2.53 5.79 3.32
N ASN A 95 -2.49 4.51 3.68
CA ASN A 95 -1.32 3.91 4.34
C ASN A 95 -0.50 2.96 3.45
N LYS A 96 -1.05 2.45 2.34
CA LYS A 96 -0.38 1.44 1.52
C LYS A 96 1.01 1.87 1.06
N GLY A 97 1.17 3.12 0.61
CA GLY A 97 2.45 3.65 0.15
C GLY A 97 3.50 3.72 1.26
N GLU A 98 3.13 4.30 2.41
CA GLU A 98 4.01 4.43 3.57
C GLU A 98 4.44 3.07 4.12
N LEU A 99 3.50 2.13 4.23
CA LEU A 99 3.78 0.77 4.65
C LEU A 99 4.74 0.06 3.70
N SER A 100 4.49 0.13 2.39
CA SER A 100 5.39 -0.45 1.38
C SER A 100 6.80 0.13 1.48
N PHE A 101 6.92 1.45 1.69
CA PHE A 101 8.23 2.08 1.86
C PHE A 101 8.93 1.59 3.13
N ALA A 102 8.24 1.56 4.28
CA ALA A 102 8.82 1.12 5.55
C ALA A 102 9.30 -0.35 5.52
N ILE A 103 8.59 -1.21 4.80
CA ILE A 103 9.00 -2.61 4.61
C ILE A 103 10.27 -2.71 3.76
N LEU A 104 10.37 -1.93 2.68
CA LEU A 104 11.52 -1.96 1.76
C LEU A 104 12.77 -1.28 2.33
N ASP A 105 12.59 -0.25 3.17
CA ASP A 105 13.68 0.59 3.67
C ASP A 105 14.70 -0.20 4.51
N GLY A 106 15.95 -0.30 4.06
CA GLY A 106 16.99 -1.07 4.76
C GLY A 106 17.02 -2.58 4.47
N GLY A 107 16.32 -3.06 3.43
CA GLY A 107 16.40 -4.45 2.96
C GLY A 107 15.53 -5.45 3.73
N ASN A 108 15.91 -6.72 3.75
CA ASN A 108 15.10 -7.80 4.33
C ASN A 108 14.73 -7.53 5.80
N LYS A 109 13.46 -7.80 6.16
CA LYS A 109 12.95 -7.62 7.51
C LYS A 109 12.79 -8.97 8.21
N SER A 110 13.07 -8.99 9.52
CA SER A 110 12.68 -10.09 10.39
C SER A 110 11.18 -10.03 10.69
N ASP A 111 10.61 -11.13 11.18
CA ASP A 111 9.22 -11.19 11.63
C ASP A 111 8.90 -10.10 12.65
N ALA A 112 9.78 -9.92 13.65
CA ALA A 112 9.64 -8.90 14.69
C ALA A 112 9.64 -7.48 14.11
N HIS A 113 10.52 -7.17 13.16
CA HIS A 113 10.53 -5.86 12.50
C HIS A 113 9.29 -5.64 11.63
N LEU A 114 8.80 -6.67 10.94
CA LEU A 114 7.55 -6.59 10.20
C LEU A 114 6.37 -6.31 11.16
N LEU A 115 6.31 -7.00 12.31
CA LEU A 115 5.31 -6.73 13.33
C LEU A 115 5.37 -5.28 13.84
N GLU A 116 6.55 -4.74 14.12
CA GLU A 116 6.72 -3.34 14.55
C GLU A 116 6.24 -2.34 13.50
N ILE A 117 6.53 -2.60 12.23
CA ILE A 117 6.03 -1.78 11.12
C ILE A 117 4.51 -1.86 11.04
N TRP A 118 3.95 -3.07 11.09
CA TRP A 118 2.51 -3.30 11.00
C TRP A 118 1.73 -2.80 12.21
N ALA A 119 2.31 -2.78 13.41
CA ALA A 119 1.69 -2.29 14.64
C ALA A 119 1.19 -0.83 14.53
N LYS A 120 1.83 -0.01 13.68
CA LYS A 120 1.38 1.37 13.38
C LYS A 120 0.00 1.41 12.70
N TYR A 121 -0.39 0.31 12.08
CA TYR A 121 -1.64 0.13 11.35
C TYR A 121 -2.52 -0.95 12.02
N GLY A 122 -2.25 -1.25 13.29
CA GLY A 122 -3.14 -2.02 14.14
C GLY A 122 -4.34 -1.16 14.54
N LYS A 123 -5.53 -1.72 14.43
CA LYS A 123 -6.72 -1.13 15.04
C LYS A 123 -6.67 -1.54 16.52
N GLY A 124 -6.25 -0.61 17.37
CA GLY A 124 -6.33 -0.80 18.83
C GLY A 124 -7.73 -1.27 19.20
N ILE A 125 -7.80 -2.32 20.01
CA ILE A 125 -9.05 -2.80 20.62
C ILE A 125 -9.47 -1.79 21.69
#